data_AF-A0A2D5MTZ7-F1
#
_entry.id   AF-A0A2D5MTZ7-F1
#
_cell.length_a   1.000
_cell.length_b   1.000
_cell.length_c   1.000
_cell.angle_alpha   90.00
_cell.angle_beta   90.00
_cell.angle_gamma   90.00
#
_symmetry.space_group_name_H-M   'P 1'
#
loop_
_entity.id
_entity.type
_entity.pdbx_description
1 polymer ?
#
loop_
_entity_poly.entity_id
_entity_poly.type
_entity_poly.pdbx_seq_one_letter_code
_entity_poly.pdbx_strand_id
1 'polypeptide(L)'
;MGNSRDRKLHRSNFKFETPLKENHYEQPTCTIWKSEEYGERWMAQNFTRPDACVLEFGAGLGSVTAVVQEKLEDPACHVAIEPGTTKGAEKNIVQYLDENVTACNMNTTILNRTLEKNDDLTSPVPGKNFDTLIVDCEGCLTSEYKKNPHLFDHITQVQVERDDGKKKPYDEVFREMNLKQVFRKKTGCGNTCFNEVWEK
;
A
#
# COMPACT_ATOMS: atom_id res chain seq x y z
N MET A 1 -14.84 62.65 20.20
CA MET A 1 -15.65 61.86 21.14
C MET A 1 -16.13 60.63 20.40
N GLY A 2 -15.37 59.53 20.49
CA GLY A 2 -15.76 58.24 19.93
C GLY A 2 -16.42 57.38 21.00
N ASN A 3 -17.42 56.58 20.61
CA ASN A 3 -17.60 55.26 21.21
C ASN A 3 -18.49 54.39 20.30
N SER A 4 -17.82 53.56 19.48
CA SER A 4 -18.41 52.42 18.79
C SER A 4 -18.40 51.23 19.76
N ARG A 5 -19.56 50.64 20.01
CA ARG A 5 -19.74 49.50 20.94
C ARG A 5 -19.26 48.21 20.27
N ASP A 6 -18.07 47.75 20.66
CA ASP A 6 -17.58 46.42 20.35
C ASP A 6 -18.28 45.34 21.20
N ARG A 7 -18.93 44.40 20.53
CA ARG A 7 -19.43 43.15 21.11
C ARG A 7 -18.26 42.18 21.27
N LYS A 8 -17.86 41.93 22.52
CA LYS A 8 -16.96 40.81 22.87
C LYS A 8 -17.67 39.49 22.61
N LEU A 9 -17.29 38.80 21.53
CA LEU A 9 -17.62 37.38 21.36
C LEU A 9 -16.76 36.55 22.34
N HIS A 10 -17.42 35.70 23.12
CA HIS A 10 -16.81 34.67 23.93
C HIS A 10 -15.99 33.72 23.05
N ARG A 11 -14.67 33.67 23.27
CA ARG A 11 -13.83 32.59 22.75
C ARG A 11 -14.09 31.33 23.56
N SER A 12 -14.88 30.42 23.00
CA SER A 12 -14.98 29.04 23.46
C SER A 12 -13.64 28.34 23.25
N ASN A 13 -13.20 27.58 24.26
CA ASN A 13 -11.99 26.77 24.27
C ASN A 13 -12.00 25.73 23.13
N PHE A 14 -11.46 26.09 21.98
CA PHE A 14 -11.00 25.12 20.99
C PHE A 14 -9.73 24.48 21.56
N LYS A 15 -9.83 23.21 21.94
CA LYS A 15 -8.64 22.36 22.12
C LYS A 15 -7.98 22.27 20.74
N PHE A 16 -6.75 22.75 20.64
CA PHE A 16 -5.90 22.46 19.50
C PHE A 16 -5.72 20.95 19.45
N GLU A 17 -6.46 20.29 18.55
CA GLU A 17 -6.03 18.99 18.05
C GLU A 17 -4.65 19.23 17.43
N THR A 18 -3.65 18.52 17.92
CA THR A 18 -2.31 18.48 17.32
C THR A 18 -2.46 18.27 15.82
N PRO A 19 -1.77 19.05 14.97
CA PRO A 19 -1.80 18.81 13.53
C PRO A 19 -1.36 17.36 13.29
N LEU A 20 -2.20 16.56 12.62
CA LEU A 20 -1.76 15.30 12.04
C LEU A 20 -0.46 15.60 11.30
N LYS A 21 0.64 14.92 11.66
CA LYS A 21 1.91 15.06 10.94
C LYS A 21 1.59 14.84 9.47
N GLU A 22 1.88 15.82 8.62
CA GLU A 22 1.64 15.70 7.18
C GLU A 22 2.18 14.33 6.73
N ASN A 23 1.37 13.57 5.98
CA ASN A 23 1.72 12.24 5.42
C ASN A 23 1.62 11.04 6.36
N HIS A 24 0.88 11.16 7.45
CA HIS A 24 0.48 10.01 8.25
C HIS A 24 -0.94 9.59 7.89
N TYR A 25 -1.12 8.34 7.48
CA TYR A 25 -2.43 7.71 7.47
C TYR A 25 -2.46 6.62 8.55
N GLU A 26 -3.37 6.77 9.50
CA GLU A 26 -3.54 5.79 10.57
C GLU A 26 -4.13 4.49 10.02
N GLN A 27 -3.66 3.37 10.55
CA GLN A 27 -4.15 2.07 10.12
C GLN A 27 -5.59 1.90 10.62
N PRO A 28 -6.48 1.28 9.83
CA PRO A 28 -7.87 1.07 10.24
C PRO A 28 -8.00 0.56 11.68
N THR A 29 -8.97 1.12 12.42
CA THR A 29 -9.11 0.84 13.86
C THR A 29 -9.43 -0.62 14.17
N CYS A 30 -9.96 -1.35 13.21
CA CYS A 30 -10.24 -2.79 13.29
C CYS A 30 -8.98 -3.67 13.32
N THR A 31 -7.82 -3.17 12.88
CA THR A 31 -6.61 -4.02 12.85
C THR A 31 -6.09 -4.26 14.26
N ILE A 32 -5.77 -5.53 14.53
CA ILE A 32 -5.24 -6.02 15.80
C ILE A 32 -3.73 -5.74 15.87
N TRP A 33 -3.02 -6.04 14.78
CA TRP A 33 -1.57 -5.90 14.68
C TRP A 33 -1.23 -4.63 13.90
N LYS A 34 -0.42 -3.77 14.51
CA LYS A 34 -0.03 -2.49 13.93
C LYS A 34 1.39 -2.53 13.37
N SER A 35 1.61 -1.83 12.26
CA SER A 35 2.95 -1.59 11.71
C SER A 35 3.22 -0.09 11.51
N GLU A 36 4.48 0.29 11.38
CA GLU A 36 4.92 1.67 11.17
C GLU A 36 5.05 2.06 9.68
N GLU A 37 4.17 1.53 8.82
CA GLU A 37 4.13 1.79 7.36
C GLU A 37 3.28 3.04 7.04
N TYR A 38 3.58 4.19 7.66
CA TYR A 38 2.73 5.38 7.49
C TYR A 38 2.77 5.95 6.07
N GLY A 39 3.94 5.88 5.42
CA GLY A 39 4.13 6.45 4.09
C GLY A 39 3.42 5.64 3.00
N GLU A 40 3.42 4.33 3.14
CA GLU A 40 2.87 3.35 2.22
C GLU A 40 1.34 3.37 2.34
N ARG A 41 0.82 3.37 3.57
CA ARG A 41 -0.60 3.60 3.85
C ARG A 41 -1.10 4.93 3.28
N TRP A 42 -0.34 6.01 3.49
CA TRP A 42 -0.72 7.32 2.94
C TRP A 42 -0.73 7.28 1.40
N MET A 43 0.22 6.61 0.78
CA MET A 43 0.26 6.43 -0.68
C MET A 43 -0.96 5.64 -1.17
N ALA A 44 -1.26 4.48 -0.57
CA ALA A 44 -2.45 3.68 -0.89
C ALA A 44 -3.75 4.48 -0.70
N GLN A 45 -3.84 5.25 0.39
CA GLN A 45 -4.99 6.10 0.64
C GLN A 45 -5.21 7.19 -0.43
N ASN A 46 -4.15 7.69 -1.07
CA ASN A 46 -4.28 8.81 -1.99
C ASN A 46 -4.31 8.39 -3.46
N PHE A 47 -3.71 7.26 -3.81
CA PHE A 47 -3.49 6.86 -5.20
C PHE A 47 -4.21 5.59 -5.62
N THR A 48 -4.64 4.73 -4.69
CA THR A 48 -5.46 3.56 -5.05
C THR A 48 -6.82 4.00 -5.57
N ARG A 49 -7.09 3.69 -6.83
CA ARG A 49 -8.39 3.98 -7.45
C ARG A 49 -9.45 3.02 -6.90
N PRO A 50 -10.69 3.48 -6.64
CA PRO A 50 -11.74 2.61 -6.16
C PRO A 50 -12.10 1.44 -7.10
N ASP A 51 -11.95 1.61 -8.41
CA ASP A 51 -12.29 0.60 -9.42
C ASP A 51 -11.15 -0.39 -9.74
N ALA A 52 -9.98 -0.19 -9.14
CA ALA A 52 -8.76 -0.94 -9.41
C ALA A 52 -8.87 -2.43 -9.09
N CYS A 53 -7.98 -3.21 -9.69
CA CYS A 53 -7.68 -4.56 -9.27
C CYS A 53 -6.20 -4.68 -8.87
N VAL A 54 -5.98 -4.98 -7.60
CA VAL A 54 -4.68 -4.80 -6.97
C VAL A 54 -3.95 -6.14 -6.83
N LEU A 55 -2.68 -6.15 -7.26
CA LEU A 55 -1.70 -7.15 -6.89
C LEU A 55 -0.70 -6.49 -5.92
N GLU A 56 -0.64 -6.97 -4.69
CA GLU A 56 0.22 -6.45 -3.62
C GLU A 56 1.36 -7.44 -3.34
N PHE A 57 2.61 -6.98 -3.47
CA PHE A 57 3.80 -7.74 -3.06
C PHE A 57 4.32 -7.21 -1.73
N GLY A 58 4.41 -8.12 -0.75
CA GLY A 58 4.87 -7.85 0.61
C GLY A 58 3.78 -7.21 1.45
N ALA A 59 2.75 -8.00 1.74
CA ALA A 59 1.60 -7.52 2.53
C ALA A 59 1.93 -7.36 4.02
N GLY A 60 3.02 -7.96 4.50
CA GLY A 60 3.49 -7.83 5.88
C GLY A 60 2.41 -8.19 6.90
N LEU A 61 2.11 -7.26 7.81
CA LEU A 61 1.02 -7.40 8.79
C LEU A 61 -0.36 -7.00 8.24
N GLY A 62 -0.47 -6.61 6.97
CA GLY A 62 -1.71 -6.17 6.34
C GLY A 62 -2.07 -4.71 6.59
N SER A 63 -1.08 -3.87 6.86
CA SER A 63 -1.30 -2.45 7.15
C SER A 63 -1.70 -1.67 5.90
N VAL A 64 -0.96 -1.84 4.80
CA VAL A 64 -1.34 -1.31 3.48
C VAL A 64 -2.57 -2.05 2.93
N THR A 65 -2.61 -3.37 3.05
CA THR A 65 -3.77 -4.21 2.68
C THR A 65 -5.08 -3.66 3.25
N ALA A 66 -5.10 -3.26 4.53
CA ALA A 66 -6.30 -2.70 5.17
C ALA A 66 -6.79 -1.42 4.49
N VAL A 67 -5.85 -0.52 4.16
CA VAL A 67 -6.18 0.75 3.49
C VAL A 67 -6.70 0.53 2.07
N VAL A 68 -6.08 -0.40 1.33
CA VAL A 68 -6.56 -0.80 0.01
C VAL A 68 -7.98 -1.34 0.09
N GLN A 69 -8.28 -2.19 1.06
CA GLN A 69 -9.60 -2.79 1.24
C GLN A 69 -10.70 -1.77 1.59
N GLU A 70 -10.38 -0.68 2.28
CA GLU A 70 -11.32 0.43 2.50
C GLU A 70 -11.59 1.26 1.23
N LYS A 71 -10.70 1.18 0.24
CA LYS A 71 -10.76 1.98 -0.99
C LYS A 71 -11.51 1.32 -2.13
N LEU A 72 -11.35 0.01 -2.29
CA LEU A 72 -11.89 -0.71 -3.44
C LEU A 72 -13.42 -0.78 -3.39
N GLU A 73 -14.07 -0.49 -4.51
CA GLU A 73 -15.52 -0.73 -4.70
C GLU A 73 -15.82 -2.23 -4.71
N ASP A 74 -14.90 -3.03 -5.24
CA ASP A 74 -14.94 -4.49 -5.18
C ASP A 74 -13.72 -5.00 -4.41
N PRO A 75 -13.84 -5.25 -3.09
CA PRO A 75 -12.71 -5.67 -2.26
C PRO A 75 -12.16 -7.05 -2.65
N ALA A 76 -12.91 -7.86 -3.41
CA ALA A 76 -12.42 -9.13 -3.96
C ALA A 76 -11.35 -8.95 -5.05
N CYS A 77 -11.25 -7.75 -5.65
CA CYS A 77 -10.22 -7.43 -6.63
C CYS A 77 -8.89 -7.08 -5.98
N HIS A 78 -8.44 -7.94 -5.07
CA HIS A 78 -7.20 -7.76 -4.34
C HIS A 78 -6.55 -9.11 -4.05
N VAL A 79 -5.29 -9.24 -4.46
CA VAL A 79 -4.43 -10.37 -4.11
C VAL A 79 -3.19 -9.83 -3.41
N ALA A 80 -2.97 -10.30 -2.17
CA ALA A 80 -1.85 -9.93 -1.32
C ALA A 80 -0.87 -11.11 -1.21
N ILE A 81 0.38 -10.90 -1.63
CA ILE A 81 1.45 -11.90 -1.58
C ILE A 81 2.33 -11.60 -0.37
N GLU A 82 2.40 -12.56 0.56
CA GLU A 82 3.29 -12.49 1.71
C GLU A 82 3.88 -13.88 1.97
N PRO A 83 5.10 -14.16 1.49
CA PRO A 83 5.76 -15.42 1.81
C PRO A 83 6.11 -15.43 3.29
N GLY A 84 5.39 -16.24 4.07
CA GLY A 84 5.60 -16.28 5.50
C GLY A 84 7.03 -16.63 5.89
N THR A 85 7.71 -15.76 6.64
CA THR A 85 9.03 -16.07 7.21
C THR A 85 8.93 -16.42 8.70
N THR A 86 9.71 -17.43 9.11
CA THR A 86 9.69 -18.00 10.48
C THR A 86 11.09 -18.08 11.09
N LYS A 87 11.98 -17.12 10.87
CA LYS A 87 13.26 -17.13 11.62
C LYS A 87 13.05 -16.64 13.05
N GLY A 88 12.56 -17.56 13.89
CA GLY A 88 12.57 -17.47 15.36
C GLY A 88 11.30 -16.91 16.02
N ALA A 89 10.23 -16.65 15.28
CA ALA A 89 8.97 -16.16 15.84
C ALA A 89 7.98 -17.30 16.16
N GLU A 90 7.23 -17.18 17.25
CA GLU A 90 6.16 -18.13 17.66
C GLU A 90 4.99 -18.19 16.67
N LYS A 91 4.79 -17.13 15.87
CA LYS A 91 3.81 -17.04 14.78
C LYS A 91 4.49 -16.61 13.49
N ASN A 92 3.99 -17.13 12.38
CA ASN A 92 4.35 -16.69 11.02
C ASN A 92 3.69 -15.33 10.74
N ILE A 93 4.38 -14.39 10.09
CA ILE A 93 3.84 -13.07 9.73
C ILE A 93 2.47 -13.14 9.03
N VAL A 94 2.24 -14.18 8.22
CA VAL A 94 0.95 -14.41 7.54
C VAL A 94 -0.19 -14.68 8.53
N GLN A 95 0.08 -15.26 9.70
CA GLN A 95 -0.97 -15.46 10.70
C GLN A 95 -1.44 -14.11 11.28
N TYR A 96 -0.54 -13.14 11.42
CA TYR A 96 -0.93 -11.79 11.84
C TYR A 96 -1.71 -11.05 10.74
N LEU A 97 -1.32 -11.25 9.48
CA LEU A 97 -2.07 -10.77 8.32
C LEU A 97 -3.49 -11.36 8.31
N ASP A 98 -3.64 -12.68 8.47
CA ASP A 98 -4.95 -13.37 8.53
C ASP A 98 -5.82 -12.84 9.67
N GLU A 99 -5.23 -12.60 10.84
CA GLU A 99 -5.94 -12.03 11.99
C GLU A 99 -6.44 -10.61 11.70
N ASN A 100 -5.64 -9.77 11.03
CA ASN A 100 -6.07 -8.45 10.60
C ASN A 100 -7.14 -8.49 9.50
N VAL A 101 -6.99 -9.36 8.50
CA VAL A 101 -7.99 -9.58 7.44
C VAL A 101 -9.33 -9.98 8.06
N THR A 102 -9.31 -10.91 9.02
CA THR A 102 -10.51 -11.35 9.73
C THR A 102 -11.11 -10.22 10.57
N ALA A 103 -10.30 -9.52 11.36
CA ALA A 103 -10.77 -8.48 12.28
C ALA A 103 -11.39 -7.28 11.55
N CYS A 104 -10.88 -6.97 10.36
CA CYS A 104 -11.39 -5.90 9.51
C CYS A 104 -12.43 -6.35 8.48
N ASN A 105 -12.82 -7.62 8.47
CA ASN A 105 -13.75 -8.19 7.49
C ASN A 105 -13.33 -7.87 6.04
N MET A 106 -12.02 -8.00 5.77
CA MET A 106 -11.46 -7.79 4.43
C MET A 106 -11.81 -8.97 3.52
N ASN A 107 -11.90 -8.72 2.21
CA ASN A 107 -12.18 -9.72 1.19
C ASN A 107 -11.01 -9.88 0.21
N THR A 108 -9.78 -9.88 0.73
CA THR A 108 -8.55 -10.09 -0.06
C THR A 108 -8.20 -11.57 -0.16
N THR A 109 -7.55 -11.97 -1.25
CA THR A 109 -6.92 -13.30 -1.37
C THR A 109 -5.47 -13.22 -0.90
N ILE A 110 -5.09 -14.02 0.10
CA ILE A 110 -3.70 -14.10 0.59
C ILE A 110 -2.97 -15.26 -0.09
N LEU A 111 -1.82 -14.97 -0.67
CA LEU A 111 -0.88 -15.95 -1.19
C LEU A 111 0.34 -16.07 -0.27
N ASN A 112 0.32 -17.10 0.59
CA ASN A 112 1.41 -17.41 1.52
C ASN A 112 2.55 -18.19 0.83
N ARG A 113 3.17 -17.58 -0.17
CA ARG A 113 4.30 -18.17 -0.91
C ARG A 113 4.96 -17.13 -1.80
N THR A 114 6.20 -17.38 -2.18
CA THR A 114 6.80 -16.70 -3.33
C THR A 114 6.18 -17.19 -4.63
N LEU A 115 6.28 -16.39 -5.69
CA LEU A 115 5.88 -16.86 -7.01
C LEU A 115 6.95 -17.76 -7.62
N GLU A 116 6.49 -18.84 -8.22
CA GLU A 116 7.26 -19.70 -9.10
C GLU A 116 7.33 -19.08 -10.50
N LYS A 117 8.22 -19.62 -11.35
CA LYS A 117 8.33 -19.18 -12.74
C LYS A 117 7.11 -19.60 -13.54
N ASN A 118 6.53 -18.66 -14.30
CA ASN A 118 5.27 -18.81 -15.05
C ASN A 118 4.06 -19.13 -14.15
N ASP A 119 4.03 -18.57 -12.93
CA ASP A 119 2.83 -18.60 -12.11
C ASP A 119 1.69 -17.86 -12.81
N ASP A 120 0.59 -18.56 -13.05
CA ASP A 120 -0.61 -18.01 -13.70
C ASP A 120 -1.57 -17.50 -12.62
N LEU A 121 -1.28 -16.30 -12.12
CA LEU A 121 -2.18 -15.58 -11.21
C LEU A 121 -3.18 -14.76 -12.02
N THR A 122 -4.45 -14.98 -11.73
CA THR A 122 -5.56 -14.20 -12.29
C THR A 122 -6.24 -13.42 -11.18
N SER A 123 -6.91 -12.32 -11.56
CA SER A 123 -7.79 -11.63 -10.63
C SER A 123 -8.85 -12.62 -10.10
N PRO A 124 -9.19 -12.56 -8.81
CA PRO A 124 -10.32 -13.30 -8.27
C PRO A 124 -11.67 -12.87 -8.89
N VAL A 125 -11.72 -11.71 -9.55
CA VAL A 125 -12.91 -11.14 -10.17
C VAL A 125 -12.95 -11.49 -11.67
N PRO A 126 -13.96 -12.26 -12.14
CA PRO A 126 -14.04 -12.68 -13.53
C PRO A 126 -14.01 -11.51 -14.53
N GLY A 127 -13.12 -11.60 -15.53
CA GLY A 127 -13.00 -10.60 -16.59
C GLY A 127 -12.23 -9.33 -16.19
N LYS A 128 -11.71 -9.23 -14.96
CA LYS A 128 -10.76 -8.20 -14.57
C LYS A 128 -9.33 -8.73 -14.62
N ASN A 129 -8.40 -7.86 -14.99
CA ASN A 129 -6.96 -8.09 -14.86
C ASN A 129 -6.43 -7.22 -13.71
N PHE A 130 -5.28 -7.59 -13.14
CA PHE A 130 -4.56 -6.67 -12.29
C PHE A 130 -4.15 -5.44 -13.09
N ASP A 131 -4.55 -4.26 -12.60
CA ASP A 131 -4.26 -2.98 -13.22
C ASP A 131 -3.44 -2.05 -12.32
N THR A 132 -3.30 -2.43 -11.05
CA THR A 132 -2.58 -1.68 -10.03
C THR A 132 -1.67 -2.64 -9.29
N LEU A 133 -0.41 -2.25 -9.16
CA LEU A 133 0.62 -2.99 -8.44
C LEU A 133 1.03 -2.20 -7.20
N ILE A 134 1.07 -2.86 -6.04
CA ILE A 134 1.66 -2.33 -4.82
C ILE A 134 2.90 -3.15 -4.49
N VAL A 135 4.02 -2.48 -4.20
CA VAL A 135 5.33 -3.11 -4.01
C VAL A 135 5.98 -2.58 -2.74
N ASP A 136 6.07 -3.45 -1.74
CA ASP A 136 6.75 -3.23 -0.47
C ASP A 136 7.40 -4.57 -0.05
N CYS A 137 8.47 -4.97 -0.75
CA CYS A 137 8.89 -6.38 -0.78
C CYS A 137 10.40 -6.60 -0.72
N GLU A 138 11.15 -5.62 -0.23
CA GLU A 138 12.57 -5.70 0.06
C GLU A 138 13.43 -6.06 -1.17
N GLY A 139 13.15 -5.40 -2.30
CA GLY A 139 13.89 -5.61 -3.55
C GLY A 139 13.38 -6.73 -4.47
N CYS A 140 12.22 -7.36 -4.19
CA CYS A 140 11.77 -8.54 -4.91
C CYS A 140 11.34 -8.28 -6.37
N LEU A 141 10.79 -7.09 -6.68
CA LEU A 141 10.01 -6.84 -7.91
C LEU A 141 10.76 -7.20 -9.20
N THR A 142 12.04 -6.85 -9.31
CA THR A 142 12.83 -7.15 -10.52
C THR A 142 12.92 -8.65 -10.81
N SER A 143 13.00 -9.46 -9.75
CA SER A 143 13.04 -10.92 -9.90
C SER A 143 11.65 -11.47 -10.24
N GLU A 144 10.59 -10.94 -9.64
CA GLU A 144 9.22 -11.34 -9.91
C GLU A 144 8.80 -11.01 -11.35
N TYR A 145 9.12 -9.82 -11.81
CA TYR A 145 8.87 -9.38 -13.19
C TYR A 145 9.58 -10.29 -14.21
N LYS A 146 10.83 -10.68 -13.97
CA LYS A 146 11.56 -11.59 -14.86
C LYS A 146 11.00 -13.01 -14.86
N LYS A 147 10.48 -13.48 -13.72
CA LYS A 147 9.87 -14.80 -13.60
C LYS A 147 8.51 -14.86 -14.29
N ASN A 148 7.72 -13.78 -14.17
CA ASN A 148 6.29 -13.76 -14.50
C ASN A 148 5.89 -12.47 -15.26
N PRO A 149 6.50 -12.14 -16.41
CA PRO A 149 6.26 -10.84 -17.07
C PRO A 149 4.78 -10.63 -17.47
N HIS A 150 4.08 -11.72 -17.81
CA HIS A 150 2.66 -11.69 -18.20
C HIS A 150 1.72 -11.15 -17.11
N LEU A 151 2.08 -11.28 -15.82
CA LEU A 151 1.29 -10.72 -14.72
C LEU A 151 1.26 -9.18 -14.73
N PHE A 152 2.19 -8.55 -15.47
CA PHE A 152 2.39 -7.11 -15.50
C PHE A 152 1.80 -6.45 -16.75
N ASP A 153 1.31 -7.22 -17.72
CA ASP A 153 0.86 -6.73 -19.04
C ASP A 153 -0.24 -5.65 -18.93
N HIS A 154 -1.14 -5.82 -17.96
CA HIS A 154 -2.30 -4.95 -17.75
C HIS A 154 -2.09 -3.87 -16.69
N ILE A 155 -0.94 -3.85 -16.02
CA ILE A 155 -0.65 -2.86 -14.98
C ILE A 155 -0.58 -1.46 -15.57
N THR A 156 -1.34 -0.54 -14.99
CA THR A 156 -1.44 0.88 -15.38
C THR A 156 -0.90 1.80 -14.31
N GLN A 157 -0.86 1.35 -13.06
CA GLN A 157 -0.31 2.08 -11.91
C GLN A 157 0.59 1.17 -11.08
N VAL A 158 1.71 1.70 -10.60
CA VAL A 158 2.55 1.07 -9.58
C VAL A 158 2.73 2.04 -8.42
N GLN A 159 2.50 1.56 -7.20
CA GLN A 159 2.81 2.23 -5.95
C GLN A 159 3.95 1.44 -5.29
N VAL A 160 5.06 2.10 -4.96
CA VAL A 160 6.27 1.38 -4.54
C VAL A 160 7.02 2.08 -3.42
N GLU A 161 7.43 1.32 -2.41
CA GLU A 161 8.49 1.69 -1.49
C GLU A 161 9.86 1.41 -2.16
N ARG A 162 10.76 2.41 -2.15
CA ARG A 162 12.10 2.31 -2.74
C ARG A 162 13.08 1.61 -1.80
N ASP A 163 12.77 0.35 -1.50
CA ASP A 163 13.58 -0.62 -0.77
C ASP A 163 14.63 -1.32 -1.67
N ASP A 164 14.62 -1.03 -2.98
CA ASP A 164 15.39 -1.69 -4.04
C ASP A 164 16.91 -1.42 -4.04
N GLY A 165 17.39 -0.73 -3.01
CA GLY A 165 18.80 -0.42 -2.80
C GLY A 165 19.37 0.60 -3.79
N LYS A 166 20.67 0.88 -3.65
CA LYS A 166 21.34 2.01 -4.34
C LYS A 166 21.35 1.92 -5.87
N LYS A 167 21.24 0.71 -6.43
CA LYS A 167 21.29 0.48 -7.87
C LYS A 167 19.96 0.76 -8.57
N LYS A 168 18.88 0.99 -7.82
CA LYS A 168 17.57 1.34 -8.34
C LYS A 168 17.04 0.38 -9.43
N PRO A 169 17.10 -0.95 -9.24
CA PRO A 169 16.73 -1.92 -10.27
C PRO A 169 15.26 -1.83 -10.70
N TYR A 170 14.38 -1.21 -9.91
CA TYR A 170 12.97 -1.03 -10.29
C TYR A 170 12.79 -0.07 -11.47
N ASP A 171 13.71 0.89 -11.68
CA ASP A 171 13.63 1.85 -12.79
C ASP A 171 13.72 1.17 -14.17
N GLU A 172 14.37 0.01 -14.27
CA GLU A 172 14.38 -0.81 -15.49
C GLU A 172 13.01 -1.42 -15.75
N VAL A 173 12.42 -2.04 -14.74
CA VAL A 173 11.07 -2.64 -14.81
C VAL A 173 10.04 -1.60 -15.23
N PHE A 174 10.02 -0.44 -14.58
CA PHE A 174 9.04 0.62 -14.88
C PHE A 174 9.20 1.19 -16.29
N ARG A 175 10.43 1.27 -16.82
CA ARG A 175 10.67 1.67 -18.21
C ARG A 175 10.16 0.64 -19.21
N GLU A 176 10.38 -0.65 -18.93
CA GLU A 176 9.86 -1.73 -19.79
C GLU A 176 8.32 -1.76 -19.79
N MET A 177 7.69 -1.42 -18.67
CA MET A 177 6.23 -1.28 -18.56
C MET A 177 5.69 0.04 -19.15
N ASN A 178 6.56 0.91 -19.68
CA ASN A 178 6.24 2.24 -20.20
C ASN A 178 5.49 3.13 -19.18
N LEU A 179 5.93 3.09 -17.92
CA LEU A 179 5.39 3.92 -16.84
C LEU A 179 6.22 5.20 -16.65
N LYS A 180 5.57 6.24 -16.12
CA LYS A 180 6.17 7.52 -15.75
C LYS A 180 5.91 7.80 -14.28
N GLN A 181 6.95 8.25 -13.58
CA GLN A 181 6.82 8.67 -12.19
C GLN A 181 5.93 9.92 -12.10
N VAL A 182 4.78 9.81 -11.46
CA VAL A 182 3.82 10.92 -11.24
C VAL A 182 3.89 11.47 -9.82
N PHE A 183 4.40 10.68 -8.87
CA PHE A 183 4.59 11.08 -7.49
C PHE A 183 5.89 10.53 -6.91
N ARG A 184 6.51 11.30 -6.03
CA ARG A 184 7.70 10.89 -5.27
C ARG A 184 7.76 11.65 -3.96
N LYS A 185 7.87 10.94 -2.84
CA LYS A 185 8.06 11.55 -1.52
C LYS A 185 8.92 10.69 -0.62
N LYS A 186 9.68 11.33 0.26
CA LYS A 186 10.56 10.63 1.20
C LYS A 186 9.82 10.31 2.50
N THR A 187 9.04 9.25 2.50
CA THR A 187 8.16 8.84 3.62
C THR A 187 8.34 7.39 4.05
N GLY A 188 8.90 6.53 3.21
CA GLY A 188 9.15 5.12 3.56
C GLY A 188 10.41 4.92 4.41
N CYS A 189 10.55 3.71 4.96
CA CYS A 189 11.69 3.27 5.76
C CYS A 189 12.06 4.27 6.88
N GLY A 190 11.08 4.82 7.60
CA GLY A 190 11.32 5.85 8.61
C GLY A 190 11.89 7.17 8.04
N ASN A 191 11.42 7.59 6.86
CA ASN A 191 11.92 8.73 6.07
C ASN A 191 13.33 8.55 5.48
N THR A 192 13.79 7.31 5.32
CA THR A 192 15.09 7.01 4.70
C THR A 192 14.99 6.60 3.25
N CYS A 193 13.84 6.05 2.82
CA CYS A 193 13.56 5.72 1.42
C CYS A 193 12.41 6.56 0.86
N PHE A 194 12.17 6.41 -0.44
CA PHE A 194 11.12 7.14 -1.16
C PHE A 194 9.92 6.22 -1.39
N ASN A 195 8.72 6.79 -1.31
CA ASN A 195 7.53 6.20 -1.88
C ASN A 195 7.25 6.91 -3.19
N GLU A 196 6.96 6.12 -4.22
CA GLU A 196 6.78 6.61 -5.58
C GLU A 196 5.50 6.02 -6.18
N VAL A 197 4.84 6.82 -7.01
CA VAL A 197 3.72 6.35 -7.86
C VAL A 197 4.11 6.54 -9.30
N TRP A 198 3.88 5.51 -10.09
CA TRP A 198 4.19 5.42 -11.50
C TRP A 198 2.94 5.05 -12.29
N GLU A 199 2.69 5.72 -13.42
CA GLU A 199 1.47 5.53 -14.23
C GLU A 199 1.79 5.52 -15.73
N LYS A 200 0.94 4.87 -16.54
CA LYS A 200 1.04 4.86 -18.02
C LYS A 200 0.73 6.23 -18.65
#